data_AF-A0A925DKF2-F1
#
_entry.id   AF-A0A925DKF2-F1
#
_cell.length_a   1.000
_cell.length_b   1.000
_cell.length_c   1.000
_cell.angle_alpha   90.00
_cell.angle_beta   90.00
_cell.angle_gamma   90.00
#
_symmetry.space_group_name_H-M   'P 1'
#
loop_
_entity.id
_entity.type
_entity.pdbx_description
1 polymer ?
#
loop_
_entity_poly.entity_id
_entity_poly.type
_entity_poly.pdbx_seq_one_letter_code
_entity_poly.pdbx_strand_id
1 'polypeptide(L)'
;MNAHIENNFKRGFILTEETLIKLDDIIRKRLTSVNPEAVLQFKVFRSDGMLVEFDNPGAVAAEENSSRNAIKRVEILSAETAYKLSLKFDPKDNTDLAIEANDRDLAYLLASDIKEYVNSEVLKFRSFSFDSATSSKHIFPFLMLPLMFFSLSSIKESPKAEAVAAVLANNDVQAKLNLLIESQSRSSQDPTMFKWYIGAMIALFAVFLFLGSLLDKAYPRNIFYWGKLAQAHDRLVSLREKIVWGIVIAFVIGIASTVAVDYFKHP
;
A
#
# COMPACT_ATOMS: atom_id res chain seq x y z
N MET A 1 -11.65 -40.06 -6.73
CA MET A 1 -10.87 -39.20 -7.65
C MET A 1 -10.15 -38.21 -6.78
N ASN A 2 -8.82 -38.12 -6.88
CA ASN A 2 -8.04 -37.21 -6.06
C ASN A 2 -8.42 -35.77 -6.39
N ALA A 3 -8.66 -34.96 -5.38
CA ALA A 3 -8.98 -33.54 -5.50
C ALA A 3 -7.76 -32.72 -5.06
N HIS A 4 -7.39 -31.75 -5.90
CA HIS A 4 -6.37 -30.76 -5.62
C HIS A 4 -7.01 -29.37 -5.64
N ILE A 5 -6.90 -28.64 -4.54
CA ILE A 5 -7.49 -27.30 -4.39
C ILE A 5 -6.38 -26.34 -3.95
N GLU A 6 -6.14 -25.32 -4.78
CA GLU A 6 -5.25 -24.21 -4.48
C GLU A 6 -6.05 -22.90 -4.41
N ASN A 7 -5.83 -22.12 -3.35
CA ASN A 7 -6.41 -20.80 -3.19
C ASN A 7 -5.33 -19.83 -2.69
N ASN A 8 -5.08 -18.78 -3.47
CA ASN A 8 -4.24 -17.66 -3.06
C ASN A 8 -5.11 -16.50 -2.60
N PHE A 9 -4.90 -16.04 -1.36
CA PHE A 9 -5.61 -14.92 -0.80
C PHE A 9 -4.78 -13.65 -0.96
N LYS A 10 -5.28 -12.74 -1.79
CA LYS A 10 -4.60 -11.47 -2.05
C LYS A 10 -4.79 -10.43 -0.96
N ARG A 11 -5.55 -10.66 0.12
CA ARG A 11 -5.82 -9.66 1.18
C ARG A 11 -4.74 -9.73 2.27
N GLY A 12 -4.56 -8.63 3.01
CA GLY A 12 -3.63 -8.61 4.14
C GLY A 12 -4.20 -9.31 5.36
N PHE A 13 -3.37 -10.05 6.09
CA PHE A 13 -3.78 -10.84 7.25
C PHE A 13 -3.35 -10.24 8.60
N ILE A 14 -4.18 -10.44 9.62
CA ILE A 14 -3.79 -10.30 11.04
C ILE A 14 -4.00 -11.65 11.69
N LEU A 15 -2.91 -12.32 12.06
CA LEU A 15 -2.97 -13.58 12.77
C LEU A 15 -2.74 -13.32 14.24
N THR A 16 -3.79 -13.43 15.06
CA THR A 16 -3.72 -13.42 16.52
C THR A 16 -3.64 -14.85 17.06
N GLU A 17 -3.25 -15.00 18.33
CA GLU A 17 -3.31 -16.28 19.03
C GLU A 17 -4.71 -16.92 18.95
N GLU A 18 -5.77 -16.16 19.23
CA GLU A 18 -7.15 -16.64 19.15
C GLU A 18 -7.51 -17.15 17.74
N THR A 19 -7.08 -16.44 16.69
CA THR A 19 -7.35 -16.87 15.31
C THR A 19 -6.59 -18.13 14.94
N LEU A 20 -5.38 -18.32 15.48
CA LEU A 20 -4.59 -19.53 15.25
C LEU A 20 -5.22 -20.74 15.95
N ILE A 21 -5.67 -20.57 17.20
CA ILE A 21 -6.35 -21.62 17.97
C ILE A 21 -7.64 -22.03 17.29
N LYS A 22 -8.49 -21.07 16.89
CA LYS A 22 -9.74 -21.38 16.17
C LYS A 22 -9.49 -22.06 14.83
N LEU A 23 -8.42 -21.68 14.13
CA LEU A 23 -8.06 -22.30 12.86
C LEU A 23 -7.57 -23.74 13.06
N ASP A 24 -6.77 -24.01 14.10
CA ASP A 24 -6.42 -25.35 14.54
C ASP A 24 -7.68 -26.18 14.88
N ASP A 25 -8.62 -25.63 15.65
CA ASP A 25 -9.88 -26.29 16.01
C ASP A 25 -10.73 -26.66 14.79
N ILE A 26 -10.88 -25.74 13.82
CA ILE A 26 -11.64 -25.98 12.58
C ILE A 26 -11.01 -27.13 11.79
N ILE A 27 -9.68 -27.11 11.64
CA ILE A 27 -8.97 -28.14 10.91
C ILE A 27 -9.04 -29.48 11.66
N ARG A 28 -8.73 -29.51 12.95
CA ARG A 28 -8.78 -30.75 13.75
C ARG A 28 -10.18 -31.34 13.78
N LYS A 29 -11.23 -30.55 14.00
CA LYS A 29 -12.61 -31.04 14.01
C LYS A 29 -12.97 -31.76 12.70
N ARG A 30 -12.46 -31.27 11.57
CA ARG A 30 -12.64 -31.84 10.23
C ARG A 30 -11.75 -33.05 9.96
N LEU A 31 -10.53 -33.06 10.49
CA LEU A 31 -9.59 -34.15 10.29
C LEU A 31 -9.91 -35.33 11.22
N THR A 32 -10.23 -35.09 12.49
CA THR A 32 -10.61 -36.12 13.48
C THR A 32 -11.88 -36.88 13.09
N SER A 33 -12.78 -36.28 12.31
CA SER A 33 -13.96 -36.99 11.80
C SER A 33 -13.64 -38.04 10.73
N VAL A 34 -12.44 -37.98 10.12
CA VAL A 34 -12.00 -38.91 9.08
C VAL A 34 -10.81 -39.76 9.53
N ASN A 35 -9.87 -39.19 10.27
CA ASN A 35 -8.78 -39.92 10.93
C ASN A 35 -8.55 -39.41 12.36
N PRO A 36 -8.79 -40.25 13.40
CA PRO A 36 -8.57 -39.88 14.80
C PRO A 36 -7.12 -39.56 15.14
N GLU A 37 -6.15 -40.04 14.36
CA GLU A 37 -4.71 -39.85 14.61
C GLU A 37 -4.09 -38.68 13.83
N ALA A 38 -4.92 -37.87 13.16
CA ALA A 38 -4.46 -36.73 12.38
C ALA A 38 -3.60 -35.75 13.20
N VAL A 39 -2.30 -35.70 12.91
CA VAL A 39 -1.37 -34.73 13.52
C VAL A 39 -1.29 -33.48 12.66
N LEU A 40 -1.41 -32.33 13.32
CA LEU A 40 -1.21 -31.01 12.72
C LEU A 40 0.14 -30.46 13.18
N GLN A 41 1.00 -30.11 12.23
CA GLN A 41 2.32 -29.54 12.48
C GLN A 41 2.36 -28.07 12.06
N PHE A 42 2.91 -27.23 12.93
CA PHE A 42 3.15 -25.82 12.67
C PHE A 42 4.64 -25.59 12.46
N LYS A 43 5.02 -25.08 11.29
CA LYS A 43 6.40 -24.66 11.00
C LYS A 43 6.50 -23.15 11.04
N VAL A 44 7.33 -22.64 11.93
CA VAL A 44 7.60 -21.21 12.08
C VAL A 44 8.98 -20.90 11.54
N PHE A 45 9.03 -20.04 10.53
CA PHE A 45 10.28 -19.54 9.95
C PHE A 45 10.59 -18.19 10.54
N ARG A 46 11.76 -18.06 11.15
CA ARG A 46 12.22 -16.82 11.79
C ARG A 46 13.14 -16.00 10.89
N SER A 47 13.35 -14.74 11.26
CA SER A 47 14.19 -13.81 10.51
C SER A 47 15.66 -14.23 10.42
N ASP A 48 16.15 -14.93 11.45
CA ASP A 48 17.48 -15.52 11.60
C ASP A 48 17.71 -16.78 10.72
N GLY A 49 16.67 -17.27 10.04
CA GLY A 49 16.73 -18.48 9.22
C GLY A 49 16.49 -19.77 10.01
N MET A 50 16.17 -19.68 11.31
CA MET A 50 15.78 -20.83 12.10
C MET A 50 14.36 -21.29 11.75
N LEU A 51 14.20 -22.60 11.63
CA LEU A 51 12.93 -23.28 11.46
C LEU A 51 12.60 -24.00 12.77
N VAL A 52 11.43 -23.72 13.33
CA VAL A 52 10.95 -24.35 14.55
C VAL A 52 9.62 -25.03 14.24
N GLU A 53 9.49 -26.30 14.65
CA GLU A 53 8.29 -27.11 14.45
C GLU A 53 7.56 -27.28 15.78
N PHE A 54 6.25 -27.12 15.76
CA PHE A 54 5.38 -27.23 16.93
C PHE A 54 4.14 -28.07 16.61
N ASP A 55 3.61 -28.77 17.61
CA ASP A 55 2.38 -29.58 17.49
C ASP A 55 1.14 -28.89 18.09
N ASN A 56 1.34 -27.73 18.73
CA ASN A 56 0.30 -26.98 19.44
C ASN A 56 0.31 -25.50 19.02
N PRO A 57 -0.85 -24.92 18.63
CA PRO A 57 -0.95 -23.49 18.33
C PRO A 57 -0.52 -22.58 19.50
N GLY A 58 -0.72 -23.00 20.75
CA GLY A 58 -0.29 -22.23 21.92
C GLY A 58 1.23 -22.10 22.04
N ALA A 59 1.98 -23.12 21.59
CA ALA A 59 3.44 -23.05 21.57
C ALA A 59 3.94 -22.08 20.49
N VAL A 60 3.23 -21.99 19.36
CA VAL A 60 3.51 -21.00 18.30
C VAL A 60 3.26 -19.58 18.79
N ALA A 61 2.19 -19.36 19.56
CA ALA A 61 1.87 -18.05 20.13
C ALA A 61 2.84 -17.62 21.26
N ALA A 62 3.37 -18.60 22.01
CA ALA A 62 4.37 -18.38 23.05
C ALA A 62 5.78 -18.05 22.49
N GLU A 63 6.02 -18.32 21.20
CA GLU A 63 7.30 -18.02 20.54
C GLU A 63 7.60 -16.51 20.52
N GLU A 64 8.86 -16.14 20.78
CA GLU A 64 9.25 -14.73 20.85
C GLU A 64 9.19 -14.07 19.46
N ASN A 65 8.16 -13.26 19.24
CA ASN A 65 8.04 -12.42 18.05
C ASN A 65 8.53 -10.99 18.34
N SER A 66 9.83 -10.75 18.11
CA SER A 66 10.50 -9.46 18.34
C SER A 66 11.11 -8.89 17.05
N SER A 67 11.56 -7.64 17.05
CA SER A 67 12.18 -7.04 15.85
C SER A 67 13.47 -7.72 15.41
N ARG A 68 14.18 -8.40 16.33
CA ARG A 68 15.39 -9.19 16.02
C ARG A 68 15.06 -10.62 15.62
N ASN A 69 14.04 -11.19 16.24
CA ASN A 69 13.54 -12.55 16.05
C ASN A 69 12.13 -12.49 15.48
N ALA A 70 11.97 -11.88 14.32
CA ALA A 70 10.65 -11.66 13.72
C ALA A 70 10.20 -12.92 13.00
N ILE A 71 8.94 -13.31 13.17
CA ILE A 71 8.36 -14.40 12.41
C ILE A 71 8.19 -13.95 10.96
N LYS A 72 8.83 -14.66 10.04
CA LYS A 72 8.76 -14.42 8.60
C LYS A 72 7.67 -15.24 7.93
N ARG A 73 7.42 -16.47 8.38
CA ARG A 73 6.40 -17.33 7.77
C ARG A 73 5.88 -18.32 8.79
N VAL A 74 4.58 -18.57 8.75
CA VAL A 74 3.96 -19.67 9.49
C VAL A 74 3.31 -20.60 8.48
N GLU A 75 3.68 -21.87 8.50
CA GLU A 75 3.08 -22.90 7.67
C GLU A 75 2.38 -23.92 8.58
N ILE A 76 1.13 -24.23 8.27
CA ILE A 76 0.33 -25.25 8.93
C ILE A 76 0.26 -26.42 7.97
N LEU A 77 0.77 -27.56 8.40
CA LEU A 77 0.96 -28.75 7.59
C LEU A 77 0.29 -29.93 8.28
N SER A 78 -0.44 -30.73 7.50
CA SER A 78 -0.83 -32.07 7.91
C SER A 78 -0.71 -32.95 6.68
N ALA A 79 0.10 -33.99 6.78
CA ALA A 79 0.41 -34.87 5.67
C ALA A 79 0.21 -36.31 6.10
N GLU A 80 -0.82 -36.94 5.56
CA GLU A 80 -1.09 -38.35 5.66
C GLU A 80 -1.24 -38.96 4.27
N THR A 81 -1.22 -40.29 4.17
CA THR A 81 -1.43 -41.00 2.90
C THR A 81 -2.77 -40.69 2.24
N ALA A 82 -3.76 -40.22 3.01
CA ALA A 82 -5.11 -39.90 2.52
C ALA A 82 -5.29 -38.44 2.10
N TYR A 83 -4.54 -37.51 2.69
CA TYR A 83 -4.66 -36.09 2.46
C TYR A 83 -3.38 -35.33 2.82
N LYS A 84 -3.17 -34.18 2.18
CA LYS A 84 -2.08 -33.25 2.46
C LYS A 84 -2.62 -31.83 2.45
N LEU A 85 -2.54 -31.19 3.59
CA LEU A 85 -2.95 -29.81 3.83
C LEU A 85 -1.70 -28.95 4.01
N SER A 86 -1.64 -27.83 3.30
CA SER A 86 -0.64 -26.78 3.49
C SER A 86 -1.32 -25.42 3.48
N LEU A 87 -1.31 -24.75 4.62
CA LEU A 87 -1.74 -23.36 4.74
C LEU A 87 -0.54 -22.50 5.14
N LYS A 88 -0.17 -21.55 4.30
CA LYS A 88 1.02 -20.72 4.45
C LYS A 88 0.63 -19.27 4.65
N PHE A 89 1.20 -18.65 5.67
CA PHE A 89 1.09 -17.22 5.92
C PHE A 89 2.46 -16.59 5.68
N ASP A 90 2.62 -15.87 4.57
CA ASP A 90 3.82 -15.12 4.25
C ASP A 90 3.51 -13.62 4.14
N PRO A 91 4.20 -12.75 4.89
CA PRO A 91 4.06 -11.31 4.75
C PRO A 91 4.43 -10.74 3.38
N LYS A 92 5.23 -11.44 2.57
CA LYS A 92 5.62 -11.06 1.21
C LYS A 92 4.71 -11.66 0.14
N ASP A 93 4.47 -12.97 0.21
CA ASP A 93 3.77 -13.72 -0.84
C ASP A 93 2.26 -13.91 -0.56
N ASN A 94 1.76 -13.33 0.54
CA ASN A 94 0.39 -13.41 1.06
C ASN A 94 0.05 -14.80 1.64
N THR A 95 -1.23 -15.12 1.76
CA THR A 95 -1.71 -16.38 2.32
C THR A 95 -2.04 -17.37 1.22
N ASP A 96 -1.45 -18.56 1.26
CA ASP A 96 -1.68 -19.63 0.30
C ASP A 96 -2.26 -20.86 1.00
N LEU A 97 -3.33 -21.42 0.43
CA LEU A 97 -3.94 -22.66 0.87
C LEU A 97 -3.84 -23.70 -0.25
N ALA A 98 -3.23 -24.85 0.04
CA ALA A 98 -3.16 -26.01 -0.83
C ALA A 98 -3.70 -27.25 -0.08
N ILE A 99 -4.66 -27.95 -0.69
CA ILE A 99 -5.26 -29.17 -0.16
C ILE A 99 -5.26 -30.23 -1.25
N GLU A 100 -4.55 -31.32 -1.01
CA GLU A 100 -4.60 -32.55 -1.80
C GLU A 100 -5.34 -33.61 -0.97
N ALA A 101 -6.39 -34.24 -1.48
CA ALA A 101 -7.02 -35.37 -0.79
C ALA A 101 -7.53 -36.43 -1.77
N ASN A 102 -7.56 -37.68 -1.32
CA ASN A 102 -8.11 -38.80 -2.11
C ASN A 102 -9.63 -38.73 -2.21
N ASP A 103 -10.28 -38.19 -1.18
CA ASP A 103 -11.72 -37.90 -1.14
C ASP A 103 -12.00 -36.45 -1.53
N ARG A 104 -12.85 -36.30 -2.55
CA ARG A 104 -13.24 -35.01 -3.12
C ARG A 104 -14.07 -34.19 -2.13
N ASP A 105 -14.99 -34.82 -1.41
CA ASP A 105 -15.93 -34.09 -0.56
C ASP A 105 -15.21 -33.54 0.67
N LEU A 106 -14.27 -34.31 1.22
CA LEU A 106 -13.37 -33.84 2.27
C LEU A 106 -12.56 -32.61 1.83
N ALA A 107 -11.94 -32.65 0.65
CA ALA A 107 -11.13 -31.54 0.15
C ALA A 107 -11.96 -30.26 0.01
N TYR A 108 -13.14 -30.34 -0.62
CA TYR A 108 -13.98 -29.17 -0.85
C TYR A 108 -14.53 -28.57 0.43
N LEU A 109 -14.97 -29.40 1.37
CA LEU A 109 -15.54 -28.90 2.59
C LEU A 109 -14.46 -28.32 3.51
N LEU A 110 -13.30 -28.98 3.64
CA LEU A 110 -12.15 -28.44 4.37
C LEU A 110 -11.69 -27.11 3.76
N ALA A 111 -11.61 -27.03 2.42
CA ALA A 111 -11.29 -25.80 1.72
C ALA A 111 -12.33 -24.70 2.00
N SER A 112 -13.63 -25.04 2.02
CA SER A 112 -14.71 -24.09 2.28
C SER A 112 -14.64 -23.54 3.71
N ASP A 113 -14.51 -24.42 4.70
CA ASP A 113 -14.48 -24.07 6.13
C ASP A 113 -13.26 -23.15 6.41
N ILE A 114 -12.07 -23.51 5.91
CA ILE A 114 -10.86 -22.69 6.05
C ILE A 114 -11.03 -21.37 5.30
N LYS A 115 -11.55 -21.39 4.07
CA LYS A 115 -11.73 -20.18 3.26
C LYS A 115 -12.72 -19.21 3.88
N GLU A 116 -13.81 -19.70 4.45
CA GLU A 116 -14.81 -18.89 5.13
C GLU A 116 -14.19 -18.20 6.35
N TYR A 117 -13.52 -18.98 7.21
CA TYR A 117 -12.88 -18.45 8.41
C TYR A 117 -11.75 -17.47 8.11
N VAL A 118 -10.88 -17.80 7.15
CA VAL A 118 -9.77 -16.93 6.75
C VAL A 118 -10.29 -15.62 6.17
N ASN A 119 -11.34 -15.63 5.36
CA ASN A 119 -11.91 -14.41 4.79
C ASN A 119 -12.66 -13.53 5.80
N SER A 120 -13.32 -14.12 6.80
CA SER A 120 -14.12 -13.39 7.78
C SER A 120 -13.26 -12.79 8.91
N GLU A 121 -12.33 -13.58 9.46
CA GLU A 121 -11.64 -13.22 10.71
C GLU A 121 -10.16 -12.85 10.49
N VAL A 122 -9.48 -13.52 9.56
CA VAL A 122 -8.02 -13.39 9.40
C VAL A 122 -7.66 -12.27 8.41
N LEU A 123 -8.40 -12.14 7.31
CA LEU A 123 -8.13 -11.20 6.22
C LEU A 123 -8.84 -9.84 6.42
N LYS A 124 -8.22 -8.96 7.21
CA LYS A 124 -8.81 -7.65 7.56
C LYS A 124 -8.43 -6.52 6.61
N PHE A 125 -7.32 -6.61 5.89
CA PHE A 125 -6.80 -5.48 5.10
C PHE A 125 -6.96 -5.65 3.59
N ARG A 126 -7.30 -4.54 2.91
CA ARG A 126 -7.21 -4.44 1.45
C ARG A 126 -5.73 -4.33 1.08
N SER A 127 -5.25 -5.18 0.19
CA SER A 127 -3.83 -5.36 -0.14
C SER A 127 -3.18 -4.29 -1.00
N PHE A 128 -3.62 -3.05 -0.89
CA PHE A 128 -3.14 -1.97 -1.75
C PHE A 128 -1.68 -1.62 -1.47
N SER A 129 -0.69 -2.10 -2.24
CA SER A 129 0.77 -1.84 -2.05
C SER A 129 1.17 -0.46 -2.51
N PHE A 130 1.64 0.37 -1.57
CA PHE A 130 2.18 1.68 -1.91
C PHE A 130 3.49 1.53 -2.69
N ASP A 131 4.30 0.51 -2.41
CA ASP A 131 5.51 0.20 -3.19
C ASP A 131 5.16 -0.22 -4.62
N SER A 132 4.12 -1.05 -4.83
CA SER A 132 3.67 -1.39 -6.19
C SER A 132 3.05 -0.19 -6.93
N ALA A 133 2.35 0.69 -6.20
CA ALA A 133 1.74 1.90 -6.77
C ALA A 133 2.82 2.92 -7.15
N THR A 134 3.86 3.06 -6.31
CA THR A 134 5.04 3.92 -6.52
C THR A 134 6.12 3.29 -7.44
N SER A 135 5.97 2.03 -7.83
CA SER A 135 6.75 1.36 -8.88
C SER A 135 6.00 1.32 -10.23
N SER A 136 4.69 1.58 -10.23
CA SER A 136 3.87 1.46 -11.43
C SER A 136 4.21 2.53 -12.48
N LYS A 137 4.10 2.14 -13.77
CA LYS A 137 4.29 2.97 -14.97
C LYS A 137 3.40 4.24 -15.03
N HIS A 138 2.54 4.45 -14.04
CA HIS A 138 1.58 5.55 -13.95
C HIS A 138 2.13 6.80 -13.25
N ILE A 139 3.30 6.73 -12.62
CA ILE A 139 3.93 7.88 -11.96
C ILE A 139 4.52 8.86 -12.97
N PHE A 140 5.11 8.33 -14.03
CA PHE A 140 5.69 9.11 -15.11
C PHE A 140 4.68 10.07 -15.76
N PRO A 141 3.46 9.65 -16.16
CA PRO A 141 2.46 10.59 -16.68
C PRO A 141 1.97 11.60 -15.63
N PHE A 142 1.88 11.22 -14.35
CA PHE A 142 1.51 12.18 -13.28
C PHE A 142 2.59 13.25 -13.02
N LEU A 143 3.88 12.90 -13.16
CA LEU A 143 4.98 13.87 -13.11
C LEU A 143 5.10 14.72 -14.37
N MET A 144 4.68 14.20 -15.52
CA MET A 144 4.71 14.96 -16.76
C MET A 144 3.55 15.96 -16.88
N LEU A 145 2.45 15.77 -16.15
CA LEU A 145 1.27 16.64 -16.17
C LEU A 145 1.57 18.10 -15.78
N PRO A 146 2.28 18.38 -14.67
CA PRO A 146 2.67 19.74 -14.31
C PRO A 146 3.65 20.34 -15.34
N LEU A 147 4.54 19.52 -15.90
CA LEU A 147 5.50 19.93 -16.91
C LEU A 147 4.81 20.30 -18.23
N MET A 148 3.78 19.55 -18.63
CA MET A 148 2.89 19.90 -19.74
C MET A 148 2.07 21.16 -19.45
N PHE A 149 1.53 21.31 -18.24
CA PHE A 149 0.78 22.50 -17.84
C PHE A 149 1.66 23.76 -17.82
N PHE A 150 2.90 23.65 -17.35
CA PHE A 150 3.89 24.72 -17.41
C PHE A 150 4.31 25.01 -18.86
N SER A 151 4.52 23.98 -19.68
CA SER A 151 4.80 24.14 -21.11
C SER A 151 3.65 24.87 -21.81
N LEU A 152 2.40 24.50 -21.54
CA LEU A 152 1.21 25.12 -22.13
C LEU A 152 1.03 26.57 -21.67
N SER A 153 1.24 26.86 -20.39
CA SER A 153 1.19 28.23 -19.86
C SER A 153 2.39 29.09 -20.26
N SER A 154 3.47 28.47 -20.75
CA SER A 154 4.64 29.14 -21.33
C SER A 154 4.54 29.37 -22.84
N ILE A 155 3.51 28.83 -23.51
CA ILE A 155 3.22 29.17 -24.91
C ILE A 155 2.72 30.62 -24.92
N LYS A 156 3.62 31.53 -25.25
CA LYS A 156 3.30 32.96 -25.42
C LYS A 156 2.33 33.08 -26.58
N GLU A 157 1.23 33.80 -26.36
CA GLU A 157 0.36 34.22 -27.45
C GLU A 157 1.22 34.98 -28.47
N SER A 158 1.30 34.44 -29.68
CA SER A 158 1.92 35.16 -30.79
C SER A 158 1.15 36.47 -31.01
N PRO A 159 1.83 37.59 -31.29
CA PRO A 159 1.14 38.82 -31.60
C PRO A 159 0.14 38.57 -32.74
N LYS A 160 -1.11 38.99 -32.55
CA LYS A 160 -2.19 38.79 -33.52
C LYS A 160 -1.72 39.29 -34.90
N ALA A 161 -1.89 38.48 -35.93
CA ALA A 161 -1.36 38.76 -37.28
C ALA A 161 -1.77 40.14 -37.82
N GLU A 162 -2.96 40.62 -37.45
CA GLU A 162 -3.47 41.95 -37.81
C GLU A 162 -2.65 43.11 -37.20
N ALA A 163 -2.19 42.97 -35.94
CA ALA A 163 -1.39 43.99 -35.27
C ALA A 163 0.03 44.07 -35.88
N VAL A 164 0.58 42.92 -36.29
CA VAL A 164 1.88 42.84 -36.97
C VAL A 164 1.80 43.46 -38.38
N ALA A 165 0.72 43.17 -39.11
CA ALA A 165 0.48 43.74 -40.44
C ALA A 165 0.30 45.27 -40.39
N ALA A 166 -0.43 45.79 -39.40
CA ALA A 166 -0.64 47.22 -39.21
C ALA A 166 0.66 47.99 -38.92
N VAL A 167 1.57 47.42 -38.12
CA VAL A 167 2.86 48.06 -37.79
C VAL A 167 3.88 47.92 -38.94
N LEU A 168 3.81 46.84 -39.74
CA LEU A 168 4.64 46.69 -40.94
C LEU A 168 4.28 47.71 -42.03
N ALA A 169 2.98 48.00 -42.21
CA ALA A 169 2.48 48.98 -43.17
C ALA A 169 2.77 50.44 -42.77
N ASN A 170 3.08 50.70 -41.49
CA ASN A 170 3.43 52.02 -41.01
C ASN A 170 4.92 52.34 -41.34
N ASN A 171 5.21 53.58 -41.77
CA ASN A 171 6.57 54.01 -42.11
C ASN A 171 7.38 54.46 -40.89
N ASP A 172 6.76 54.50 -39.71
CA ASP A 172 7.42 54.87 -38.47
C ASP A 172 8.37 53.76 -37.99
N VAL A 173 9.66 54.07 -38.02
CA VAL A 173 10.74 53.19 -37.59
C VAL A 173 10.65 52.91 -36.08
N GLN A 174 10.15 53.86 -35.28
CA GLN A 174 10.02 53.67 -33.84
C GLN A 174 8.94 52.64 -33.49
N ALA A 175 7.83 52.64 -34.21
CA ALA A 175 6.77 51.64 -34.03
C ALA A 175 7.27 50.22 -34.31
N LYS A 176 8.10 50.04 -35.35
CA LYS A 176 8.74 48.76 -35.68
C LYS A 176 9.77 48.34 -34.64
N LEU A 177 10.56 49.29 -34.15
CA LEU A 177 11.56 49.04 -33.11
C LEU A 177 10.89 48.61 -31.80
N ASN A 178 9.81 49.28 -31.40
CA ASN A 178 9.05 48.93 -30.19
C ASN A 178 8.42 47.54 -30.29
N LEU A 179 7.91 47.15 -31.47
CA LEU A 179 7.39 45.80 -31.71
C LEU A 179 8.51 44.75 -31.60
N LEU A 180 9.69 45.01 -32.16
CA LEU A 180 10.85 44.11 -32.04
C LEU A 180 11.30 43.98 -30.58
N ILE A 181 11.42 45.10 -29.85
CA ILE A 181 11.78 45.12 -28.43
C ILE A 181 10.73 44.38 -27.60
N GLU A 182 9.44 44.55 -27.87
CA GLU A 182 8.36 43.85 -27.18
C GLU A 182 8.36 42.35 -27.50
N SER A 183 8.64 41.96 -28.74
CA SER A 183 8.76 40.55 -29.12
C SER A 183 9.99 39.88 -28.46
N GLN A 184 11.09 40.63 -28.31
CA GLN A 184 12.33 40.16 -27.71
C GLN A 184 12.27 40.12 -26.18
N SER A 185 11.62 41.10 -25.55
CA SER A 185 11.39 41.13 -24.09
C SER A 185 10.36 40.10 -23.66
N ARG A 186 9.32 39.87 -24.48
CA ARG A 186 8.42 38.73 -24.31
C ARG A 186 9.19 37.43 -24.44
N SER A 187 10.22 37.31 -25.29
CA SER A 187 11.02 36.09 -25.47
C SER A 187 11.87 35.69 -24.25
N SER A 188 12.38 36.63 -23.47
CA SER A 188 13.16 36.35 -22.26
C SER A 188 12.28 35.90 -21.09
N GLN A 189 11.85 34.64 -21.08
CA GLN A 189 11.46 33.99 -19.82
C GLN A 189 12.71 33.93 -18.94
N ASP A 190 12.59 34.39 -17.70
CA ASP A 190 13.68 34.33 -16.74
C ASP A 190 14.05 32.85 -16.48
N PRO A 191 15.24 32.38 -16.93
CA PRO A 191 15.63 30.99 -16.78
C PRO A 191 15.77 30.57 -15.30
N THR A 192 15.77 31.52 -14.36
CA THR A 192 15.79 31.23 -12.93
C THR A 192 14.47 30.64 -12.42
N MET A 193 13.32 31.14 -12.86
CA MET A 193 12.00 30.62 -12.48
C MET A 193 11.79 29.18 -12.98
N PHE A 194 12.27 28.90 -14.19
CA PHE A 194 12.25 27.55 -14.76
C PHE A 194 13.13 26.57 -13.96
N LYS A 195 14.31 27.01 -13.51
CA LYS A 195 15.19 26.19 -12.65
C LYS A 195 14.55 25.90 -11.30
N TRP A 196 13.89 26.87 -10.67
CA TRP A 196 13.15 26.64 -9.42
C TRP A 196 11.98 25.67 -9.60
N TYR A 197 11.26 25.75 -10.72
CA TYR A 197 10.17 24.84 -11.03
C TYR A 197 10.66 23.40 -11.24
N ILE A 198 11.71 23.20 -12.04
CA ILE A 198 12.36 21.89 -12.22
C ILE A 198 12.89 21.37 -10.88
N GLY A 199 13.56 22.22 -10.09
CA GLY A 199 14.07 21.85 -8.78
C GLY A 199 12.96 21.41 -7.82
N ALA A 200 11.85 22.12 -7.78
CA ALA A 200 10.68 21.77 -6.99
C ALA A 200 10.05 20.44 -7.45
N MET A 201 9.97 20.18 -8.76
CA MET A 201 9.48 18.90 -9.29
C MET A 201 10.38 17.72 -8.92
N ILE A 202 11.70 17.88 -9.04
CA ILE A 202 12.67 16.85 -8.65
C ILE A 202 12.57 16.58 -7.15
N ALA A 203 12.43 17.63 -6.33
CA ALA A 203 12.26 17.49 -4.90
C ALA A 203 10.95 16.76 -4.54
N LEU A 204 9.83 17.11 -5.17
CA LEU A 204 8.54 16.48 -4.95
C LEU A 204 8.54 15.01 -5.42
N PHE A 205 9.24 14.71 -6.52
CA PHE A 205 9.46 13.35 -6.99
C PHE A 205 10.29 12.52 -6.00
N ALA A 206 11.39 13.07 -5.52
CA ALA A 206 12.22 12.42 -4.51
C ALA A 206 11.39 12.12 -3.26
N VAL A 207 10.65 13.12 -2.75
CA VAL A 207 9.74 12.93 -1.60
C VAL A 207 8.74 11.80 -1.89
N PHE A 208 8.12 11.77 -3.06
CA PHE A 208 7.14 10.74 -3.42
C PHE A 208 7.73 9.32 -3.49
N LEU A 209 8.93 9.16 -4.05
CA LEU A 209 9.64 7.87 -4.09
C LEU A 209 9.94 7.35 -2.68
N PHE A 210 10.39 8.22 -1.78
CA PHE A 210 10.67 7.83 -0.40
C PHE A 210 9.38 7.64 0.42
N LEU A 211 8.30 8.36 0.10
CA LEU A 211 7.02 8.25 0.80
C LEU A 211 6.39 6.88 0.63
N GLY A 212 6.48 6.24 -0.54
CA GLY A 212 5.89 4.92 -0.78
C GLY A 212 6.42 3.86 0.18
N SER A 213 7.74 3.75 0.28
CA SER A 213 8.42 2.82 1.20
C SER A 213 8.14 3.15 2.67
N LEU A 214 8.14 4.44 3.02
CA LEU A 214 7.81 4.90 4.37
C LEU A 214 6.35 4.63 4.73
N LEU A 215 5.43 4.75 3.79
CA LEU A 215 4.01 4.45 3.97
C LEU A 215 3.74 2.95 4.07
N ASP A 216 4.45 2.10 3.31
CA ASP A 216 4.32 0.65 3.45
C ASP A 216 4.87 0.13 4.78
N LYS A 217 5.95 0.72 5.29
CA LYS A 217 6.41 0.50 6.67
C LYS A 217 5.45 1.12 7.70
N ALA A 218 4.90 2.27 7.32
CA ALA A 218 3.77 2.99 7.87
C ALA A 218 2.62 2.05 8.22
N TYR A 219 2.17 1.28 7.24
CA TYR A 219 0.96 0.46 7.19
C TYR A 219 1.32 -1.01 6.87
N PRO A 220 1.85 -1.77 7.85
CA PRO A 220 2.08 -3.20 7.68
C PRO A 220 0.75 -3.92 7.41
N ARG A 221 0.74 -4.82 6.40
CA ARG A 221 -0.47 -5.49 5.90
C ARG A 221 -0.68 -6.88 6.48
N ASN A 222 0.43 -7.55 6.76
CA ASN A 222 0.53 -8.95 7.08
C ASN A 222 1.29 -9.05 8.39
N ILE A 223 0.57 -9.40 9.46
CA ILE A 223 1.08 -9.24 10.82
C ILE A 223 0.77 -10.49 11.64
N PHE A 224 1.81 -11.03 12.27
CA PHE A 224 1.71 -11.98 13.37
C PHE A 224 1.55 -11.16 14.66
N TYR A 225 0.32 -11.11 15.17
CA TYR A 225 -0.09 -10.27 16.28
C TYR A 225 0.06 -11.01 17.61
N TRP A 226 1.30 -11.18 18.04
CA TRP A 226 1.67 -11.60 19.38
C TRP A 226 3.09 -11.09 19.71
N GLY A 227 3.47 -11.13 20.99
CA GLY A 227 4.78 -10.69 21.46
C GLY A 227 5.04 -9.17 21.34
N LYS A 228 6.32 -8.79 21.24
CA LYS A 228 6.75 -7.38 21.19
C LYS A 228 6.35 -6.67 19.89
N LEU A 229 6.15 -7.43 18.81
CA LEU A 229 5.70 -6.88 17.53
C LEU A 229 4.24 -6.43 17.55
N ALA A 230 3.36 -7.08 18.32
CA ALA A 230 1.99 -6.60 18.54
C ALA A 230 2.00 -5.21 19.21
N GLN A 231 2.78 -5.03 20.28
CA GLN A 231 2.92 -3.73 20.97
C GLN A 231 3.49 -2.64 20.06
N ALA A 232 4.47 -2.98 19.21
CA ALA A 232 5.00 -2.05 18.23
C ALA A 232 3.94 -1.63 17.21
N HIS A 233 3.08 -2.56 16.79
CA HIS A 233 1.97 -2.27 15.90
C HIS A 233 0.94 -1.35 16.58
N ASP A 234 0.52 -1.62 17.81
CA ASP A 234 -0.46 -0.80 18.54
C ASP A 234 0.03 0.63 18.74
N ARG A 235 1.33 0.79 19.00
CA ARG A 235 1.96 2.11 19.07
C ARG A 235 1.87 2.85 17.73
N LEU A 236 2.03 2.15 16.61
CA LEU A 236 1.87 2.77 15.29
C LEU A 236 0.40 3.14 15.01
N VAL A 237 -0.56 2.28 15.36
CA VAL A 237 -2.00 2.57 15.19
C VAL A 237 -2.41 3.79 15.98
N SER A 238 -2.04 3.85 17.26
CA SER A 238 -2.35 5.01 18.12
C SER A 238 -1.68 6.30 17.66
N LEU A 239 -0.47 6.24 17.11
CA LEU A 239 0.16 7.40 16.48
C LEU A 239 -0.61 7.87 15.25
N ARG A 240 -1.03 6.95 14.37
CA ARG A 240 -1.82 7.29 13.17
C ARG A 240 -3.14 7.93 13.56
N GLU A 241 -3.83 7.37 14.55
CA GLU A 241 -5.09 7.93 15.05
C GLU A 241 -4.91 9.38 15.52
N LYS A 242 -3.86 9.64 16.32
CA LYS A 242 -3.53 11.01 16.77
C LYS A 242 -3.19 11.95 15.61
N ILE A 243 -2.44 11.48 14.61
CA ILE A 243 -2.08 12.28 13.43
C ILE A 243 -3.34 12.63 12.63
N VAL A 244 -4.20 11.64 12.35
CA VAL A 244 -5.47 11.85 11.63
C VAL A 244 -6.34 12.83 12.39
N TRP A 245 -6.46 12.66 13.71
CA TRP A 245 -7.24 13.57 14.55
C TRP A 245 -6.67 15.00 14.52
N GLY A 246 -5.36 15.15 14.61
CA GLY A 246 -4.67 16.44 14.49
C GLY A 246 -4.91 17.13 13.14
N ILE A 247 -4.85 16.39 12.04
CA ILE A 247 -5.14 16.91 10.69
C ILE A 247 -6.60 17.37 10.59
N VAL A 248 -7.54 16.56 11.10
CA VAL A 248 -8.97 16.89 11.08
C VAL A 248 -9.25 18.16 11.89
N ILE A 249 -8.69 18.29 13.10
CA ILE A 249 -8.85 19.53 13.88
C ILE A 249 -8.24 20.73 13.15
N ALA A 250 -7.01 20.60 12.65
CA ALA A 250 -6.34 21.70 11.96
C ALA A 250 -7.14 22.17 10.75
N PHE A 251 -7.76 21.23 10.01
CA PHE A 251 -8.63 21.53 8.90
C PHE A 251 -9.90 22.27 9.34
N VAL A 252 -10.57 21.81 10.39
CA VAL A 252 -11.77 22.47 10.95
C VAL A 252 -11.44 23.89 11.43
N ILE A 253 -10.34 24.06 12.17
CA ILE A 253 -9.86 25.38 12.62
C ILE A 253 -9.53 26.27 11.42
N GLY A 254 -8.89 25.72 10.38
CA GLY A 254 -8.58 26.46 9.15
C GLY A 254 -9.83 26.99 8.45
N ILE A 255 -10.86 26.15 8.30
CA ILE A 255 -12.15 26.57 7.73
C ILE A 255 -12.80 27.63 8.61
N ALA A 256 -12.92 27.37 9.92
CA ALA A 256 -13.55 28.30 10.85
C ALA A 256 -12.84 29.66 10.87
N SER A 257 -11.52 29.67 10.84
CA SER A 257 -10.72 30.90 10.76
C SER A 257 -10.95 31.64 9.44
N THR A 258 -11.06 30.93 8.33
CA THR A 258 -11.30 31.55 7.01
C THR A 258 -12.70 32.19 6.97
N VAL A 259 -13.73 31.46 7.44
CA VAL A 259 -15.11 31.96 7.52
C VAL A 259 -15.20 33.18 8.46
N ALA A 260 -14.53 33.14 9.61
CA ALA A 260 -14.50 34.27 10.53
C ALA A 260 -13.86 35.50 9.89
N VAL A 261 -12.72 35.35 9.21
CA VAL A 261 -12.04 36.45 8.52
C VAL A 261 -12.90 37.05 7.42
N ASP A 262 -13.62 36.24 6.64
CA ASP A 262 -14.55 36.73 5.62
C ASP A 262 -15.74 37.48 6.21
N TYR A 263 -16.31 36.98 7.31
CA TYR A 263 -17.41 37.65 8.02
C TYR A 263 -17.00 39.04 8.54
N PHE A 264 -15.78 39.19 9.07
CA PHE A 264 -15.27 40.47 9.55
C PHE A 264 -14.77 41.41 8.45
N LYS A 265 -14.46 40.89 7.24
CA LYS A 265 -14.06 41.72 6.08
C LYS A 265 -15.24 42.33 5.32
N HIS A 266 -16.45 41.78 5.48
CA HIS A 266 -17.67 42.27 4.86
C HIS A 266 -18.74 42.71 5.90
N PRO A 267 -18.45 43.71 6.77
CA PRO A 267 -19.50 44.36 7.56
C PRO A 267 -20.40 45.25 6.70
#